data_AF-A0A073K8F7-F1
#
_entry.id   AF-A0A073K8F7-F1
#
_cell.length_a   1.000
_cell.length_b   1.000
_cell.length_c   1.000
_cell.angle_alpha   90.00
_cell.angle_beta   90.00
_cell.angle_gamma   90.00
#
_symmetry.space_group_name_H-M   'P 1'
#
loop_
_entity.id
_entity.type
_entity.pdbx_description
1 polymer ?
#
loop_
_entity_poly.entity_id
_entity_poly.type
_entity_poly.pdbx_seq_one_letter_code
_entity_poly.pdbx_strand_id
1 'polypeptide(L)'
;MDYNFEILSLLDNSIEFEKLHSKFNRFNPFKILKVDKFEIRHSNMISWLLDPEGNHHLSSFFVNKLLSKTFVKTENEDLISKYNFIKLHKQSLQDLEVFREVQTTHNKRIDILAISESQKIVILIENKYKSSESDGQLQDYLNFVRDTYKGYTIIPIFLSLDGSVPSHPDYFILDYGDILNILKGYIEISSEYTYSVIKDFLSYYMDVLEGELVRDEEDIELALTVYKKHKYAVDLLCVNSNGKATGKFVHSELLDIVRRLSLEEKEALRKIYTAYAETLNFIHEAGNSVMRESFLQFVHQNKIPSDCYREHIRIPSFIFPEWKQLDEVLGVPNEEWWLNNALIIWFERKADDRMKLIIEVGPLEYEKRLQLLCKLEENGINIKARSKEAGAMYTRIYAANERINNWADKDEILRTMNTMYNSNGFNEAIAAVSETIKGIIYEQENEDDSFSNNAEAKSNQTEKDTLANAFQLFVNQHRFQGDFYNIHHRLPSLIMPEFRLLEEQFGVPKWNWWLNNCVIMWFERLKDNRLKFTIEIGPLESHKRIALLTRLEDKGIKISERAKKPEAAYTRIYTSTCNISDWSNKEEVLSVMNKLFSHEECQGVIKLLIEIAGSKKFGEVREKELYM
;
A
#
# COMPACT_ATOMS: atom_id res chain seq x y z
N MET A 1 13.15 -19.74 25.25
CA MET A 1 11.95 -20.27 24.58
C MET A 1 12.34 -21.61 23.98
N ASP A 2 11.55 -22.67 24.17
CA ASP A 2 11.88 -23.99 23.61
C ASP A 2 11.59 -23.98 22.10
N TYR A 3 12.63 -24.16 21.28
CA TYR A 3 12.50 -24.12 19.83
C TYR A 3 11.60 -25.23 19.28
N ASN A 4 11.45 -26.35 20.01
CA ASN A 4 10.58 -27.43 19.62
C ASN A 4 9.10 -26.99 19.65
N PHE A 5 8.71 -26.24 20.68
CA PHE A 5 7.34 -25.72 20.79
C PHE A 5 7.01 -24.77 19.64
N GLU A 6 7.94 -23.86 19.29
CA GLU A 6 7.76 -22.91 18.20
C GLU A 6 7.62 -23.60 16.84
N ILE A 7 8.43 -24.63 16.57
CA ILE A 7 8.35 -25.41 15.33
C ILE A 7 7.05 -26.22 15.27
N LEU A 8 6.65 -26.88 16.36
CA LEU A 8 5.37 -27.60 16.42
C LEU A 8 4.17 -26.65 16.26
N SER A 9 4.26 -25.45 16.83
CA SER A 9 3.24 -24.41 16.66
C SER A 9 3.12 -23.96 15.20
N LEU A 10 4.25 -23.82 14.49
CA LEU A 10 4.27 -23.52 13.06
C LEU A 10 3.69 -24.65 12.21
N LEU A 11 4.05 -25.90 12.48
CA LEU A 11 3.68 -27.04 11.64
C LEU A 11 2.25 -27.55 11.89
N ASP A 12 1.81 -27.60 13.14
CA ASP A 12 0.55 -28.25 13.52
C ASP A 12 -0.59 -27.26 13.84
N ASN A 13 -0.28 -25.98 14.11
CA ASN A 13 -1.25 -24.99 14.57
C ASN A 13 -1.36 -23.74 13.67
N SER A 14 -0.86 -23.83 12.44
CA SER A 14 -0.88 -22.74 11.46
C SER A 14 -1.60 -23.16 10.19
N ILE A 15 -2.90 -22.87 10.12
CA ILE A 15 -3.73 -23.14 8.93
C ILE A 15 -3.18 -22.38 7.72
N GLU A 16 -2.66 -21.17 7.93
CA GLU A 16 -2.06 -20.34 6.90
C GLU A 16 -0.79 -20.99 6.32
N PHE A 17 0.02 -21.64 7.15
CA PHE A 17 1.19 -22.40 6.69
C PHE A 17 0.76 -23.62 5.88
N GLU A 18 -0.24 -24.37 6.34
CA GLU A 18 -0.76 -25.53 5.60
C GLU A 18 -1.36 -25.14 4.24
N LYS A 19 -2.12 -24.04 4.17
CA LYS A 19 -2.66 -23.50 2.91
C LYS A 19 -1.56 -23.20 1.91
N LEU A 20 -0.53 -22.46 2.34
CA LEU A 20 0.63 -22.15 1.51
C LEU A 20 1.37 -23.41 1.08
N HIS A 21 1.59 -24.35 2.00
CA HIS A 21 2.28 -25.60 1.70
C HIS A 21 1.52 -26.46 0.69
N SER A 22 0.20 -26.61 0.87
CA SER A 22 -0.66 -27.35 -0.05
C SER A 22 -0.62 -26.77 -1.46
N LYS A 23 -0.60 -25.43 -1.58
CA LYS A 23 -0.50 -24.74 -2.87
C LYS A 23 0.83 -25.01 -3.57
N PHE A 24 1.95 -24.87 -2.87
CA PHE A 24 3.28 -25.10 -3.47
C PHE A 24 3.55 -26.56 -3.81
N ASN A 25 3.01 -27.49 -3.02
CA ASN A 25 3.20 -28.92 -3.17
C ASN A 25 2.08 -29.62 -3.97
N ARG A 26 1.24 -28.86 -4.69
CA ARG A 26 0.24 -29.41 -5.59
C ARG A 26 0.93 -30.24 -6.68
N PHE A 27 0.33 -31.38 -7.04
CA PHE A 27 0.81 -32.20 -8.14
C PHE A 27 0.91 -31.36 -9.42
N ASN A 28 2.10 -31.30 -10.00
CA ASN A 28 2.35 -30.58 -11.25
C ASN A 28 3.42 -31.31 -12.08
N PRO A 29 3.10 -31.82 -13.28
CA PRO A 29 4.05 -32.57 -14.10
C PRO A 29 5.25 -31.73 -14.53
N PHE A 30 5.10 -30.42 -14.73
CA PHE A 30 6.21 -29.55 -15.12
C PHE A 30 7.22 -29.38 -13.98
N LYS A 31 6.74 -29.17 -12.74
CA LYS A 31 7.61 -29.11 -11.55
C LYS A 31 8.31 -30.44 -11.29
N ILE A 32 7.61 -31.57 -11.44
CA ILE A 32 8.17 -32.92 -11.27
C ILE A 32 9.30 -33.18 -12.27
N LEU A 33 9.10 -32.80 -13.55
CA LEU A 33 10.10 -32.91 -14.60
C LEU A 33 11.17 -31.81 -14.54
N LYS A 34 11.02 -30.83 -13.65
CA LYS A 34 11.88 -29.64 -13.49
C LYS A 34 12.02 -28.82 -14.78
N VAL A 35 10.98 -28.78 -15.61
CA VAL A 35 10.99 -28.05 -16.88
C VAL A 35 10.44 -26.62 -16.76
N ASP A 36 9.83 -26.32 -15.61
CA ASP A 36 9.21 -25.04 -15.20
C ASP A 36 10.20 -23.87 -15.07
N LYS A 37 11.52 -24.14 -15.05
CA LYS A 37 12.55 -23.10 -14.86
C LYS A 37 13.28 -22.69 -16.13
N PHE A 38 12.98 -23.32 -17.27
CA PHE A 38 13.73 -23.14 -18.50
C PHE A 38 12.96 -22.26 -19.50
N GLU A 39 13.53 -21.10 -19.84
CA GLU A 39 12.95 -20.12 -20.79
C GLU A 39 12.52 -20.77 -22.11
N ILE A 40 13.36 -21.64 -22.68
CA ILE A 40 13.04 -22.38 -23.92
C ILE A 40 11.77 -23.25 -23.81
N ARG A 41 11.44 -23.75 -22.61
CA ARG A 41 10.23 -24.56 -22.39
C ARG A 41 8.99 -23.68 -22.36
N HIS A 42 9.10 -22.46 -21.86
CA HIS A 42 8.03 -21.48 -22.00
C HIS A 42 7.87 -21.04 -23.46
N SER A 43 8.95 -20.82 -24.20
CA SER A 43 8.87 -20.53 -25.64
C SER A 43 8.16 -21.66 -26.42
N ASN A 44 8.39 -22.93 -26.05
CA ASN A 44 7.63 -24.05 -26.61
C ASN A 44 6.13 -23.92 -26.33
N MET A 45 5.75 -23.64 -25.07
CA MET A 45 4.36 -23.49 -24.67
C MET A 45 3.68 -22.32 -25.40
N ILE A 46 4.34 -21.16 -25.47
CA ILE A 46 3.80 -20.00 -26.18
C ILE A 46 3.69 -20.29 -27.68
N SER A 47 4.70 -20.90 -28.30
CA SER A 47 4.62 -21.27 -29.73
C SER A 47 3.48 -22.24 -30.02
N TRP A 48 3.25 -23.20 -29.11
CA TRP A 48 2.15 -24.14 -29.22
C TRP A 48 0.81 -23.42 -29.11
N LEU A 49 0.64 -22.51 -28.16
CA LEU A 49 -0.59 -21.74 -27.99
C LEU A 49 -0.87 -20.77 -29.15
N LEU A 50 0.16 -20.27 -29.83
CA LEU A 50 0.03 -19.36 -30.96
C LEU A 50 -0.42 -20.04 -32.25
N ASP A 51 -0.16 -21.34 -32.39
CA ASP A 51 -0.44 -22.11 -33.61
C ASP A 51 -1.96 -22.33 -33.79
N PRO A 52 -2.64 -21.65 -34.73
CA PRO A 52 -4.08 -21.79 -34.89
C PRO A 52 -4.52 -23.19 -35.35
N GLU A 53 -3.60 -23.98 -35.90
CA GLU A 53 -3.82 -25.37 -36.33
C GLU A 53 -3.31 -26.38 -35.29
N GLY A 54 -2.80 -25.89 -34.16
CA GLY A 54 -2.28 -26.69 -33.07
C GLY A 54 -3.32 -27.60 -32.42
N ASN A 55 -2.86 -28.72 -31.87
CA ASN A 55 -3.70 -29.71 -31.20
C ASN A 55 -4.24 -29.26 -29.81
N HIS A 56 -4.06 -27.99 -29.43
CA HIS A 56 -4.74 -27.38 -28.29
C HIS A 56 -6.20 -27.00 -28.59
N HIS A 57 -6.62 -27.00 -29.86
CA HIS A 57 -7.99 -26.67 -30.30
C HIS A 57 -8.50 -25.27 -29.89
N LEU A 58 -7.58 -24.33 -29.65
CA LEU A 58 -7.92 -22.93 -29.37
C LEU A 58 -8.18 -22.12 -30.65
N SER A 59 -7.86 -22.68 -31.83
CA SER A 59 -7.84 -21.93 -33.10
C SER A 59 -7.05 -20.63 -32.92
N SER A 60 -7.46 -19.54 -33.56
CA SER A 60 -6.84 -18.22 -33.44
C SER A 60 -7.18 -17.47 -32.15
N PHE A 61 -7.88 -18.09 -31.18
CA PHE A 61 -8.30 -17.41 -29.94
C PHE A 61 -7.12 -16.80 -29.20
N PHE A 62 -6.07 -17.59 -28.97
CA PHE A 62 -4.94 -17.17 -28.15
C PHE A 62 -4.18 -16.01 -28.81
N VAL A 63 -3.83 -16.12 -30.10
CA VAL A 63 -3.13 -15.04 -30.81
C VAL A 63 -3.98 -13.75 -30.88
N ASN A 64 -5.29 -13.86 -31.11
CA ASN A 64 -6.17 -12.70 -31.13
C ASN A 64 -6.23 -12.00 -29.76
N LYS A 65 -6.31 -12.78 -28.68
CA LYS A 65 -6.29 -12.24 -27.31
C LYS A 65 -4.93 -11.68 -26.93
N LEU A 66 -3.84 -12.33 -27.32
CA LEU A 66 -2.48 -11.84 -27.12
C LEU A 66 -2.28 -10.47 -27.78
N LEU A 67 -2.64 -10.33 -29.06
CA LEU A 67 -2.55 -9.06 -29.77
C LEU A 67 -3.45 -8.00 -29.14
N SER A 68 -4.70 -8.34 -28.84
CA SER A 68 -5.63 -7.42 -28.17
C SER A 68 -5.05 -6.90 -26.86
N LYS A 69 -4.52 -7.79 -26.02
CA LYS A 69 -3.91 -7.43 -24.73
C LYS A 69 -2.66 -6.56 -24.93
N THR A 70 -1.83 -6.90 -25.91
CA THR A 70 -0.63 -6.13 -26.30
C THR A 70 -0.99 -4.69 -26.66
N PHE A 71 -2.03 -4.49 -27.47
CA PHE A 71 -2.41 -3.16 -27.96
C PHE A 71 -3.21 -2.32 -26.95
N VAL A 72 -3.90 -2.91 -25.98
CA VAL A 72 -4.67 -2.14 -24.96
C VAL A 72 -3.89 -1.88 -23.67
N LYS A 73 -2.69 -2.44 -23.55
CA LYS A 73 -1.84 -2.25 -22.37
C LYS A 73 -1.37 -0.80 -22.28
N THR A 74 -1.50 -0.18 -21.09
CA THR A 74 -1.27 1.26 -20.91
C THR A 74 0.18 1.65 -21.21
N GLU A 75 1.11 0.77 -20.87
CA GLU A 75 2.55 0.91 -21.14
C GLU A 75 2.87 1.01 -22.63
N ASN A 76 1.96 0.56 -23.50
CA ASN A 76 2.14 0.54 -24.95
C ASN A 76 1.40 1.68 -25.67
N GLU A 77 0.76 2.61 -24.95
CA GLU A 77 -0.12 3.66 -25.51
C GLU A 77 0.55 4.44 -26.66
N ASP A 78 1.83 4.77 -26.52
CA ASP A 78 2.61 5.53 -27.50
C ASP A 78 2.84 4.78 -28.83
N LEU A 79 2.86 3.44 -28.80
CA LEU A 79 3.11 2.59 -29.98
C LEU A 79 1.84 2.31 -30.78
N ILE A 80 0.66 2.38 -30.16
CA ILE A 80 -0.63 2.05 -30.79
C ILE A 80 -0.86 2.90 -32.04
N SER A 81 -0.50 4.18 -31.99
CA SER A 81 -0.70 5.14 -33.09
C SER A 81 -0.08 4.71 -34.42
N LYS A 82 0.94 3.83 -34.38
CA LYS A 82 1.61 3.27 -35.56
C LYS A 82 0.81 2.16 -36.25
N TYR A 83 -0.24 1.63 -35.62
CA TYR A 83 -0.99 0.46 -36.09
C TYR A 83 -2.48 0.74 -36.21
N ASN A 84 -3.11 0.25 -37.28
CA ASN A 84 -4.56 0.24 -37.38
C ASN A 84 -5.12 -0.99 -36.67
N PHE A 85 -5.30 -0.88 -35.34
CA PHE A 85 -5.78 -1.97 -34.49
C PHE A 85 -7.12 -2.54 -34.97
N ILE A 86 -8.08 -1.70 -35.36
CA ILE A 86 -9.39 -2.14 -35.84
C ILE A 86 -9.26 -3.02 -37.08
N LYS A 87 -8.34 -2.67 -37.99
CA LYS A 87 -8.04 -3.50 -39.16
C LYS A 87 -7.41 -4.82 -38.74
N LEU A 88 -6.37 -4.79 -37.90
CA LEU A 88 -5.65 -5.98 -37.44
C LEU A 88 -6.57 -6.97 -36.71
N HIS A 89 -7.44 -6.49 -35.82
CA HIS A 89 -8.38 -7.33 -35.09
C HIS A 89 -9.44 -8.01 -35.99
N LYS A 90 -9.73 -7.44 -37.17
CA LYS A 90 -10.68 -8.04 -38.13
C LYS A 90 -10.02 -9.08 -39.05
N GLN A 91 -8.70 -9.13 -39.09
CA GLN A 91 -7.99 -10.07 -39.94
C GLN A 91 -8.01 -11.46 -39.29
N SER A 92 -8.33 -12.48 -40.09
CA SER A 92 -8.21 -13.86 -39.64
C SER A 92 -6.73 -14.23 -39.61
N LEU A 93 -6.27 -14.72 -38.45
CA LEU A 93 -4.92 -15.23 -38.25
C LEU A 93 -4.92 -16.76 -38.25
N GLN A 94 -5.80 -17.42 -39.01
CA GLN A 94 -5.85 -18.87 -39.07
C GLN A 94 -4.68 -19.46 -39.88
N ASP A 95 -4.06 -18.69 -40.76
CA ASP A 95 -2.91 -19.07 -41.58
C ASP A 95 -1.54 -18.78 -40.92
N LEU A 96 -1.54 -18.57 -39.59
CA LEU A 96 -0.34 -18.17 -38.88
C LEU A 96 0.63 -19.35 -38.74
N GLU A 97 1.79 -19.25 -39.38
CA GLU A 97 2.88 -20.22 -39.24
C GLU A 97 3.82 -19.78 -38.12
N VAL A 98 4.07 -20.67 -37.14
CA VAL A 98 4.86 -20.34 -35.94
C VAL A 98 6.21 -21.07 -35.96
N PHE A 99 7.29 -20.30 -35.91
CA PHE A 99 8.68 -20.76 -35.87
C PHE A 99 9.32 -20.42 -34.53
N ARG A 100 10.31 -21.21 -34.12
CA ARG A 100 11.11 -20.97 -32.92
C ARG A 100 12.59 -20.93 -33.24
N GLU A 101 13.34 -20.23 -32.40
CA GLU A 101 14.81 -20.19 -32.45
C GLU A 101 15.35 -19.77 -33.84
N VAL A 102 14.68 -18.80 -34.48
CA VAL A 102 14.97 -18.37 -35.85
C VAL A 102 16.28 -17.59 -35.86
N GLN A 103 17.28 -18.14 -36.55
CA GLN A 103 18.62 -17.58 -36.59
C GLN A 103 18.68 -16.34 -37.51
N THR A 104 19.21 -15.23 -37.00
CA THR A 104 19.46 -14.01 -37.77
C THR A 104 20.79 -14.06 -38.51
N THR A 105 21.04 -13.06 -39.37
CA THR A 105 22.31 -12.90 -40.10
C THR A 105 23.52 -12.73 -39.18
N HIS A 106 23.32 -12.27 -37.94
CA HIS A 106 24.38 -12.11 -36.94
C HIS A 106 24.48 -13.28 -35.95
N ASN A 107 23.92 -14.44 -36.30
CA ASN A 107 23.97 -15.68 -35.51
C ASN A 107 23.29 -15.57 -34.13
N LYS A 108 22.41 -14.59 -33.94
CA LYS A 108 21.47 -14.51 -32.81
C LYS A 108 20.18 -15.28 -33.15
N ARG A 109 19.34 -15.60 -32.17
CA ARG A 109 18.14 -16.43 -32.36
C ARG A 109 16.89 -15.74 -31.81
N ILE A 110 15.93 -15.45 -32.68
CA ILE A 110 14.60 -14.96 -32.29
C ILE A 110 13.86 -16.12 -31.64
N ASP A 111 13.37 -15.94 -30.40
CA ASP A 111 12.72 -17.01 -29.64
C ASP A 111 11.49 -17.56 -30.36
N ILE A 112 10.60 -16.67 -30.82
CA ILE A 112 9.39 -17.02 -31.57
C ILE A 112 9.16 -16.02 -32.71
N LEU A 113 8.89 -16.54 -33.92
CA LEU A 113 8.51 -15.76 -35.09
C LEU A 113 7.24 -16.37 -35.69
N ALA A 114 6.15 -15.62 -35.73
CA ALA A 114 4.87 -16.06 -36.29
C ALA A 114 4.49 -15.21 -37.51
N ILE A 115 4.14 -15.85 -38.62
CA ILE A 115 3.98 -15.19 -39.92
C ILE A 115 2.62 -15.56 -40.51
N SER A 116 1.86 -14.54 -40.91
CA SER A 116 0.65 -14.71 -41.72
C SER A 116 0.92 -14.15 -43.10
N GLU A 117 1.03 -15.06 -44.07
CA GLU A 117 1.30 -14.73 -45.46
C GLU A 117 0.11 -14.03 -46.14
N SER A 118 -1.12 -14.45 -45.81
CA SER A 118 -2.33 -13.86 -46.38
C SER A 118 -2.58 -12.45 -45.86
N GLN A 119 -2.29 -12.19 -44.59
CA GLN A 119 -2.51 -10.88 -43.96
C GLN A 119 -1.30 -9.96 -44.05
N LYS A 120 -0.14 -10.50 -44.48
CA LYS A 120 1.16 -9.80 -44.49
C LYS A 120 1.49 -9.25 -43.10
N ILE A 121 1.44 -10.11 -42.10
CA ILE A 121 1.74 -9.79 -40.69
C ILE A 121 2.90 -10.67 -40.23
N VAL A 122 3.81 -10.07 -39.46
CA VAL A 122 4.86 -10.80 -38.74
C VAL A 122 4.80 -10.40 -37.27
N ILE A 123 4.72 -11.38 -36.39
CA ILE A 123 4.81 -11.22 -34.94
C ILE A 123 6.15 -11.83 -34.53
N LEU A 124 7.06 -11.03 -34.00
CA LEU A 124 8.28 -11.54 -33.38
C LEU A 124 8.19 -11.36 -31.87
N ILE A 125 8.47 -12.42 -31.13
CA ILE A 125 8.45 -12.40 -29.66
C ILE A 125 9.84 -12.75 -29.17
N GLU A 126 10.43 -11.84 -28.42
CA GLU A 126 11.56 -12.16 -27.54
C GLU A 126 11.00 -12.50 -26.17
N ASN A 127 11.34 -13.69 -25.67
CA ASN A 127 10.85 -14.22 -24.41
C ASN A 127 11.94 -14.14 -23.35
N LYS A 128 11.64 -13.53 -22.20
CA LYS A 128 12.58 -13.37 -21.09
C LYS A 128 11.93 -13.82 -19.79
N TYR A 129 12.21 -15.07 -19.40
CA TYR A 129 11.59 -15.64 -18.20
C TYR A 129 12.39 -15.36 -16.94
N LYS A 130 13.71 -15.58 -16.98
CA LYS A 130 14.63 -15.32 -15.82
C LYS A 130 15.92 -14.62 -16.22
N SER A 131 16.08 -14.32 -17.50
CA SER A 131 17.27 -13.69 -18.05
C SER A 131 16.96 -12.28 -18.54
N SER A 132 17.92 -11.38 -18.43
CA SER A 132 17.87 -10.08 -19.11
C SER A 132 18.21 -10.25 -20.59
N GLU A 133 17.75 -9.33 -21.42
CA GLU A 133 18.15 -9.27 -22.82
C GLU A 133 19.66 -9.09 -22.99
N SER A 134 20.20 -9.57 -24.11
CA SER A 134 21.60 -9.32 -24.48
C SER A 134 21.76 -8.00 -25.25
N ASP A 135 22.91 -7.34 -25.11
CA ASP A 135 23.16 -6.04 -25.75
C ASP A 135 22.92 -6.08 -27.28
N GLY A 136 22.14 -5.12 -27.77
CA GLY A 136 21.79 -4.95 -29.19
C GLY A 136 21.04 -6.13 -29.80
N GLN A 137 20.43 -7.00 -29.00
CA GLN A 137 19.68 -8.17 -29.47
C GLN A 137 18.38 -7.78 -30.17
N LEU A 138 17.56 -6.93 -29.55
CA LEU A 138 16.28 -6.50 -30.10
C LEU A 138 16.42 -5.72 -31.42
N GLN A 139 17.44 -4.87 -31.53
CA GLN A 139 17.73 -4.14 -32.75
C GLN A 139 18.07 -5.08 -33.92
N ASP A 140 18.87 -6.12 -33.66
CA ASP A 140 19.25 -7.12 -34.67
C ASP A 140 18.02 -7.85 -35.22
N TYR A 141 17.15 -8.30 -34.32
CA TYR A 141 15.94 -9.03 -34.68
C TYR A 141 14.99 -8.19 -35.51
N LEU A 142 14.78 -6.94 -35.10
CA LEU A 142 13.91 -6.03 -35.82
C LEU A 142 14.45 -5.69 -37.21
N ASN A 143 15.76 -5.50 -37.35
CA ASN A 143 16.40 -5.27 -38.65
C ASN A 143 16.28 -6.50 -39.56
N PHE A 144 16.59 -7.69 -39.05
CA PHE A 144 16.46 -8.94 -39.78
C PHE A 144 15.03 -9.16 -40.30
N VAL A 145 14.02 -8.97 -39.45
CA VAL A 145 12.62 -9.15 -39.84
C VAL A 145 12.16 -8.07 -40.83
N ARG A 146 12.57 -6.80 -40.65
CA ARG A 146 12.26 -5.71 -41.60
C ARG A 146 12.85 -5.96 -42.99
N ASP A 147 14.07 -6.48 -43.04
CA ASP A 147 14.74 -6.79 -44.30
C ASP A 147 14.16 -8.01 -45.00
N THR A 148 13.77 -9.02 -44.22
CA THR A 148 13.22 -10.28 -44.74
C THR A 148 11.77 -10.13 -45.20
N TYR A 149 10.93 -9.43 -44.44
CA TYR A 149 9.49 -9.32 -44.67
C TYR A 149 9.07 -7.90 -45.06
N LYS A 150 9.66 -7.41 -46.15
CA LYS A 150 9.38 -6.07 -46.68
C LYS A 150 7.91 -5.91 -47.03
N GLY A 151 7.29 -4.84 -46.52
CA GLY A 151 5.87 -4.53 -46.74
C GLY A 151 4.89 -5.25 -45.81
N TYR A 152 5.39 -6.06 -44.86
CA TYR A 152 4.55 -6.69 -43.84
C TYR A 152 4.36 -5.73 -42.67
N THR A 153 3.25 -5.88 -41.95
CA THR A 153 3.06 -5.25 -40.65
C THR A 153 3.83 -6.06 -39.60
N ILE A 154 4.88 -5.46 -39.03
CA ILE A 154 5.76 -6.10 -38.06
C ILE A 154 5.32 -5.69 -36.65
N ILE A 155 5.02 -6.68 -35.81
CA ILE A 155 4.58 -6.51 -34.42
C ILE A 155 5.66 -7.14 -33.52
N PRO A 156 6.65 -6.36 -33.06
CA PRO A 156 7.66 -6.83 -32.13
C PRO A 156 7.13 -6.81 -30.70
N ILE A 157 7.20 -7.96 -30.01
CA ILE A 157 6.75 -8.12 -28.63
C ILE A 157 7.93 -8.56 -27.76
N PHE A 158 8.09 -7.89 -26.63
CA PHE A 158 9.00 -8.29 -25.57
C PHE A 158 8.17 -8.89 -24.43
N LEU A 159 8.19 -10.21 -24.31
CA LEU A 159 7.46 -10.96 -23.30
C LEU A 159 8.40 -11.24 -22.12
N SER A 160 8.10 -10.67 -20.95
CA SER A 160 8.93 -10.85 -19.75
C SER A 160 8.13 -11.42 -18.57
N LEU A 161 8.78 -11.99 -17.57
CA LEU A 161 8.07 -12.49 -16.37
C LEU A 161 7.31 -11.38 -15.63
N ASP A 162 7.84 -10.15 -15.60
CA ASP A 162 7.38 -9.07 -14.71
C ASP A 162 7.05 -7.74 -15.40
N GLY A 163 6.99 -7.70 -16.73
CA GLY A 163 6.69 -6.48 -17.50
C GLY A 163 7.89 -5.53 -17.66
N SER A 164 9.10 -6.07 -17.61
CA SER A 164 10.35 -5.36 -17.89
C SER A 164 10.30 -4.58 -19.22
N VAL A 165 10.89 -3.38 -19.20
CA VAL A 165 10.95 -2.50 -20.37
C VAL A 165 12.05 -2.98 -21.33
N PRO A 166 11.78 -3.13 -22.64
CA PRO A 166 12.78 -3.53 -23.62
C PRO A 166 13.81 -2.41 -23.89
N SER A 167 15.04 -2.77 -24.23
CA SER A 167 16.07 -1.81 -24.67
C SER A 167 15.71 -1.05 -25.95
N HIS A 168 14.79 -1.60 -26.76
CA HIS A 168 14.43 -1.03 -28.05
C HIS A 168 12.99 -0.47 -28.03
N PRO A 169 12.78 0.82 -28.34
CA PRO A 169 11.50 1.51 -28.13
C PRO A 169 10.36 1.05 -29.04
N ASP A 170 10.65 0.39 -30.16
CA ASP A 170 9.59 -0.15 -31.05
C ASP A 170 8.93 -1.43 -30.53
N TYR A 171 9.47 -2.09 -29.50
CA TYR A 171 8.92 -3.33 -28.95
C TYR A 171 7.73 -3.06 -28.02
N PHE A 172 6.64 -3.78 -28.23
CA PHE A 172 5.52 -3.82 -27.31
C PHE A 172 5.87 -4.61 -26.05
N ILE A 173 5.48 -4.10 -24.88
CA ILE A 173 5.67 -4.77 -23.60
C ILE A 173 4.51 -5.75 -23.37
N LEU A 174 4.82 -6.99 -23.01
CA LEU A 174 3.87 -7.99 -22.54
C LEU A 174 4.49 -8.77 -21.37
N ASP A 175 3.67 -9.30 -20.47
CA ASP A 175 4.17 -10.13 -19.37
C ASP A 175 3.44 -11.47 -19.20
N TYR A 176 4.02 -12.37 -18.40
CA TYR A 176 3.40 -13.67 -18.13
C TYR A 176 2.10 -13.58 -17.31
N GLY A 177 1.87 -12.47 -16.60
CA GLY A 177 0.56 -12.17 -16.00
C GLY A 177 -0.51 -11.96 -17.07
N ASP A 178 -0.19 -11.30 -18.18
CA ASP A 178 -1.06 -11.19 -19.35
C ASP A 178 -1.39 -12.56 -19.95
N ILE A 179 -0.37 -13.42 -20.11
CA ILE A 179 -0.56 -14.80 -20.61
C ILE A 179 -1.48 -15.60 -19.68
N LEU A 180 -1.22 -15.56 -18.38
CA LEU A 180 -2.04 -16.25 -17.37
C LEU A 180 -3.50 -15.78 -17.44
N ASN A 181 -3.75 -14.48 -17.57
CA ASN A 181 -5.09 -13.92 -17.69
C ASN A 181 -5.82 -14.37 -18.97
N ILE A 182 -5.10 -14.48 -20.10
CA ILE A 182 -5.67 -15.01 -21.34
C ILE A 182 -6.10 -16.47 -21.15
N LEU A 183 -5.27 -17.28 -20.49
CA LEU A 183 -5.57 -18.69 -20.21
C LEU A 183 -6.73 -18.84 -19.22
N LYS A 184 -6.77 -18.04 -18.14
CA LYS A 184 -7.89 -18.00 -17.18
C LYS A 184 -9.21 -17.69 -17.88
N GLY A 185 -9.23 -16.62 -18.68
CA GLY A 185 -10.42 -16.22 -19.44
C GLY A 185 -10.83 -17.28 -20.46
N TYR A 186 -9.88 -17.98 -21.09
CA TYR A 186 -10.21 -19.11 -21.95
C TYR A 186 -10.91 -20.23 -21.18
N ILE A 187 -10.36 -20.66 -20.05
CA ILE A 187 -10.94 -21.74 -19.24
C ILE A 187 -12.33 -21.38 -18.73
N GLU A 188 -12.53 -20.14 -18.27
CA GLU A 188 -13.83 -19.65 -17.80
C GLU A 188 -14.90 -19.72 -18.90
N ILE A 189 -14.59 -19.24 -20.11
CA ILE A 189 -15.52 -19.18 -21.24
C ILE A 189 -15.78 -20.56 -21.86
N SER A 190 -14.74 -21.41 -21.93
CA SER A 190 -14.77 -22.65 -22.72
C SER A 190 -14.85 -23.92 -21.87
N SER A 191 -15.11 -23.79 -20.57
CA SER A 191 -15.04 -24.87 -19.58
C SER A 191 -15.87 -26.12 -19.93
N GLU A 192 -16.99 -25.96 -20.65
CA GLU A 192 -17.90 -27.05 -21.05
C GLU A 192 -17.52 -27.73 -22.37
N TYR A 193 -16.71 -27.07 -23.22
CA TYR A 193 -16.41 -27.51 -24.59
C TYR A 193 -14.95 -27.92 -24.81
N THR A 194 -14.06 -27.61 -23.87
CA THR A 194 -12.64 -27.99 -23.94
C THR A 194 -12.43 -29.44 -23.52
N TYR A 195 -11.64 -30.18 -24.30
CA TYR A 195 -11.26 -31.55 -23.95
C TYR A 195 -10.53 -31.59 -22.61
N SER A 196 -10.97 -32.48 -21.70
CA SER A 196 -10.50 -32.49 -20.31
C SER A 196 -8.97 -32.57 -20.17
N VAL A 197 -8.31 -33.33 -21.05
CA VAL A 197 -6.84 -33.47 -21.02
C VAL A 197 -6.11 -32.17 -21.36
N ILE A 198 -6.63 -31.39 -22.32
CA ILE A 198 -6.04 -30.09 -22.67
C ILE A 198 -6.29 -29.10 -21.54
N LYS A 199 -7.50 -29.11 -20.96
CA LYS A 199 -7.83 -28.31 -19.79
C LYS A 199 -6.88 -28.61 -18.63
N ASP A 200 -6.66 -29.88 -18.30
CA ASP A 200 -5.74 -30.30 -17.24
C ASP A 200 -4.30 -29.84 -17.54
N PHE A 201 -3.83 -30.02 -18.78
CA PHE A 201 -2.50 -29.56 -19.19
C PHE A 201 -2.32 -28.04 -19.08
N LEU A 202 -3.32 -27.27 -19.52
CA LEU A 202 -3.35 -25.82 -19.35
C LEU A 202 -3.41 -25.42 -17.88
N SER A 203 -4.20 -26.11 -17.05
CA SER A 203 -4.25 -25.87 -15.60
C SER A 203 -2.90 -26.13 -14.94
N TYR A 204 -2.17 -27.17 -15.31
CA TYR A 204 -0.81 -27.39 -14.81
C TYR A 204 0.17 -26.29 -15.25
N TYR A 205 0.02 -25.77 -16.47
CA TYR A 205 0.87 -24.66 -16.93
C TYR A 205 0.51 -23.36 -16.21
N MET A 206 -0.78 -23.10 -16.01
CA MET A 206 -1.28 -21.99 -15.20
C MET A 206 -0.76 -22.09 -13.77
N ASP A 207 -0.76 -23.27 -13.14
CA ASP A 207 -0.18 -23.49 -11.80
C ASP A 207 1.34 -23.17 -11.76
N VAL A 208 2.09 -23.45 -12.84
CA VAL A 208 3.51 -23.05 -12.95
C VAL A 208 3.62 -21.53 -13.04
N LEU A 209 2.82 -20.90 -13.90
CA LEU A 209 2.82 -19.45 -14.04
C LEU A 209 2.40 -18.78 -12.74
N GLU A 210 1.33 -19.22 -12.10
CA GLU A 210 0.89 -18.74 -10.79
C GLU A 210 1.98 -18.93 -9.74
N GLY A 211 2.72 -20.05 -9.79
CA GLY A 211 3.89 -20.39 -8.98
C GLY A 211 5.07 -19.41 -9.09
N GLU A 212 5.39 -18.99 -10.31
CA GLU A 212 6.53 -18.09 -10.59
C GLU A 212 6.10 -16.62 -10.55
N LEU A 213 4.85 -16.37 -10.90
CA LEU A 213 4.10 -15.17 -10.63
C LEU A 213 3.53 -15.20 -9.20
N VAL A 214 4.03 -16.04 -8.25
CA VAL A 214 3.57 -16.06 -6.84
C VAL A 214 3.80 -14.68 -6.27
N ARG A 215 2.74 -13.93 -6.45
CA ARG A 215 2.50 -12.52 -6.25
C ARG A 215 0.98 -12.35 -6.20
N ASP A 216 0.24 -13.43 -5.94
CA ASP A 216 -1.13 -13.28 -5.48
C ASP A 216 -1.07 -12.62 -4.12
N GLU A 217 -1.92 -11.61 -3.94
CA GLU A 217 -1.95 -10.78 -2.75
C GLU A 217 -2.26 -11.63 -1.52
N GLU A 218 -3.12 -12.65 -1.69
CA GLU A 218 -3.49 -13.62 -0.65
C GLU A 218 -2.29 -14.43 -0.14
N ASP A 219 -1.42 -14.94 -1.03
CA ASP A 219 -0.27 -15.75 -0.60
C ASP A 219 0.74 -14.93 0.19
N ILE A 220 0.96 -13.67 -0.23
CA ILE A 220 1.84 -12.74 0.48
C ILE A 220 1.26 -12.45 1.87
N GLU A 221 -0.05 -12.24 1.98
CA GLU A 221 -0.70 -12.02 3.26
C GLU A 221 -0.61 -13.23 4.18
N LEU A 222 -0.85 -14.43 3.66
CA LEU A 222 -0.66 -15.67 4.40
C LEU A 222 0.79 -15.78 4.87
N ALA A 223 1.76 -15.52 4.00
CA ALA A 223 3.18 -15.62 4.33
C ALA A 223 3.59 -14.60 5.41
N LEU A 224 3.15 -13.35 5.30
CA LEU A 224 3.39 -12.33 6.32
C LEU A 224 2.70 -12.66 7.64
N THR A 225 1.50 -13.24 7.60
CA THR A 225 0.76 -13.68 8.80
C THR A 225 1.52 -14.79 9.52
N VAL A 226 1.95 -15.82 8.79
CA VAL A 226 2.77 -16.89 9.34
C VAL A 226 4.08 -16.35 9.89
N TYR A 227 4.77 -15.48 9.13
CA TYR A 227 6.05 -14.93 9.58
C TYR A 227 5.90 -14.09 10.85
N LYS A 228 4.87 -13.24 10.97
CA LYS A 228 4.62 -12.45 12.19
C LYS A 228 4.42 -13.33 13.43
N LYS A 229 3.66 -14.42 13.28
CA LYS A 229 3.30 -15.31 14.38
C LYS A 229 4.42 -16.31 14.72
N HIS A 230 5.20 -16.75 13.74
CA HIS A 230 6.15 -17.86 13.85
C HIS A 230 7.57 -17.50 13.39
N LYS A 231 7.95 -16.21 13.42
CA LYS A 231 9.26 -15.71 12.96
C LYS A 231 10.43 -16.56 13.43
N TYR A 232 10.47 -16.86 14.73
CA TYR A 232 11.56 -17.61 15.35
C TYR A 232 11.73 -19.01 14.74
N ALA A 233 10.63 -19.76 14.57
CA ALA A 233 10.65 -21.09 13.96
C ALA A 233 11.09 -21.05 12.49
N VAL A 234 10.55 -20.12 11.71
CA VAL A 234 10.88 -19.94 10.29
C VAL A 234 12.36 -19.58 10.12
N ASP A 235 12.84 -18.57 10.85
CA ASP A 235 14.23 -18.12 10.79
C ASP A 235 15.19 -19.26 11.23
N LEU A 236 14.87 -19.99 12.30
CA LEU A 236 15.69 -21.12 12.77
C LEU A 236 15.81 -22.24 11.73
N LEU A 237 14.69 -22.66 11.13
CA LEU A 237 14.67 -23.72 10.11
C LEU A 237 15.47 -23.33 8.85
N CYS A 238 15.35 -22.07 8.42
CA CYS A 238 16.07 -21.55 7.26
C CYS A 238 17.58 -21.41 7.54
N VAL A 239 17.96 -20.85 8.69
CA VAL A 239 19.37 -20.66 9.08
C VAL A 239 20.08 -22.00 9.25
N ASN A 240 19.45 -22.99 9.88
CA ASN A 240 20.03 -24.32 10.07
C ASN A 240 20.36 -25.02 8.74
N SER A 241 19.54 -24.80 7.71
CA SER A 241 19.61 -25.57 6.46
C SER A 241 20.47 -24.91 5.37
N ASN A 242 20.46 -23.58 5.27
CA ASN A 242 21.17 -22.88 4.20
C ASN A 242 22.65 -22.58 4.53
N GLY A 243 23.07 -22.70 5.80
CA GLY A 243 24.46 -22.51 6.26
C GLY A 243 25.06 -21.12 5.99
N LYS A 244 24.32 -20.26 5.28
CA LYS A 244 24.60 -18.88 4.91
C LYS A 244 23.44 -18.05 5.40
N ALA A 245 23.75 -16.96 6.08
CA ALA A 245 22.81 -15.91 6.42
C ALA A 245 22.32 -15.23 5.14
N THR A 246 21.35 -15.83 4.44
CA THR A 246 20.63 -15.16 3.35
C THR A 246 19.61 -14.22 3.97
N GLY A 247 20.13 -13.11 4.48
CA GLY A 247 19.39 -12.01 5.11
C GLY A 247 20.33 -11.24 6.02
N LYS A 248 20.51 -9.92 5.78
CA LYS A 248 21.28 -9.02 6.67
C LYS A 248 20.74 -8.95 8.11
N PHE A 249 19.66 -9.66 8.42
CA PHE A 249 18.91 -9.63 9.68
C PHE A 249 18.97 -10.94 10.48
N VAL A 250 19.86 -11.89 10.14
CA VAL A 250 20.05 -13.08 10.98
C VAL A 250 20.53 -12.64 12.35
N HIS A 251 19.68 -12.82 13.37
CA HIS A 251 20.01 -12.54 14.76
C HIS A 251 21.26 -13.35 15.14
N SER A 252 22.30 -12.67 15.64
CA SER A 252 23.52 -13.31 16.18
C SER A 252 23.19 -14.42 17.18
N GLU A 253 22.08 -14.26 17.90
CA GLU A 253 21.54 -15.24 18.86
C GLU A 253 21.11 -16.56 18.20
N LEU A 254 20.47 -16.54 17.03
CA LEU A 254 20.05 -17.76 16.31
C LEU A 254 21.25 -18.57 15.80
N LEU A 255 22.29 -17.88 15.34
CA LEU A 255 23.54 -18.55 14.92
C LEU A 255 24.21 -19.25 16.09
N ASP A 256 24.20 -18.64 17.28
CA ASP A 256 24.76 -19.25 18.49
C ASP A 256 23.93 -20.45 18.95
N ILE A 257 22.59 -20.39 18.82
CA ILE A 257 21.72 -21.54 19.08
C ILE A 257 22.02 -22.68 18.10
N VAL A 258 22.03 -22.42 16.80
CA VAL A 258 22.32 -23.44 15.77
C VAL A 258 23.72 -24.06 15.98
N ARG A 259 24.71 -23.28 16.42
CA ARG A 259 26.05 -23.80 16.75
C ARG A 259 26.02 -24.78 17.92
N ARG A 260 25.18 -24.53 18.93
CA ARG A 260 25.05 -25.35 20.15
C ARG A 260 24.23 -26.62 19.95
N LEU A 261 23.45 -26.74 18.88
CA LEU A 261 22.70 -27.95 18.55
C LEU A 261 23.63 -29.14 18.27
N SER A 262 23.24 -30.31 18.75
CA SER A 262 23.85 -31.60 18.43
C SER A 262 23.70 -31.93 16.94
N LEU A 263 24.49 -32.88 16.47
CA LEU A 263 24.44 -33.32 15.06
C LEU A 263 23.07 -33.93 14.71
N GLU A 264 22.46 -34.64 15.66
CA GLU A 264 21.15 -35.27 15.52
C GLU A 264 20.02 -34.24 15.41
N GLU A 265 20.04 -33.20 16.26
CA GLU A 265 19.07 -32.10 16.19
C GLU A 265 19.18 -31.34 14.87
N LYS A 266 20.40 -31.02 14.42
CA LYS A 266 20.64 -30.35 13.13
C LYS A 266 20.05 -31.14 11.96
N GLU A 267 20.24 -32.46 11.97
CA GLU A 267 19.72 -33.35 10.93
C GLU A 267 18.20 -33.45 10.97
N ALA A 268 17.59 -33.49 12.16
CA ALA A 268 16.14 -33.45 12.31
C ALA A 268 15.54 -32.16 11.74
N LEU A 269 16.10 -30.99 12.11
CA LEU A 269 15.67 -29.69 11.60
C LEU A 269 15.86 -29.59 10.08
N ARG A 270 16.96 -30.13 9.54
CA ARG A 270 17.22 -30.17 8.10
C ARG A 270 16.19 -31.00 7.33
N LYS A 271 15.73 -32.13 7.90
CA LYS A 271 14.66 -32.94 7.30
C LYS A 271 13.34 -32.19 7.25
N ILE A 272 12.99 -31.49 8.34
CA ILE A 272 11.80 -30.63 8.39
C ILE A 272 11.92 -29.56 7.29
N TYR A 273 13.01 -28.81 7.27
CA TYR A 273 13.20 -27.79 6.23
C TYR A 273 13.10 -28.36 4.82
N THR A 274 13.73 -29.50 4.55
CA THR A 274 13.71 -30.12 3.21
C THR A 274 12.29 -30.49 2.77
N ALA A 275 11.44 -30.95 3.69
CA ALA A 275 10.03 -31.26 3.40
C ALA A 275 9.21 -30.00 3.07
N TYR A 276 9.56 -28.85 3.66
CA TYR A 276 8.80 -27.60 3.54
C TYR A 276 9.60 -26.46 2.86
N ALA A 277 10.61 -26.78 2.05
CA ALA A 277 11.63 -25.81 1.63
C ALA A 277 11.05 -24.65 0.82
N GLU A 278 10.17 -24.91 -0.15
CA GLU A 278 9.53 -23.88 -0.98
C GLU A 278 8.68 -22.93 -0.11
N THR A 279 7.88 -23.49 0.79
CA THR A 279 7.03 -22.74 1.73
C THR A 279 7.83 -21.90 2.72
N LEU A 280 8.83 -22.50 3.37
CA LEU A 280 9.67 -21.81 4.36
C LEU A 280 10.48 -20.68 3.73
N ASN A 281 11.07 -20.91 2.55
CA ASN A 281 11.82 -19.87 1.85
C ASN A 281 10.90 -18.72 1.44
N PHE A 282 9.71 -19.01 0.90
CA PHE A 282 8.75 -17.96 0.54
C PHE A 282 8.34 -17.10 1.75
N ILE A 283 8.01 -17.74 2.88
CA ILE A 283 7.64 -17.05 4.13
C ILE A 283 8.81 -16.22 4.66
N HIS A 284 10.02 -16.80 4.68
CA HIS A 284 11.23 -16.12 5.14
C HIS A 284 11.59 -14.93 4.25
N GLU A 285 11.49 -15.05 2.93
CA GLU A 285 11.75 -13.97 1.97
C GLU A 285 10.72 -12.84 2.10
N ALA A 286 9.43 -13.18 2.25
CA ALA A 286 8.38 -12.19 2.47
C ALA A 286 8.60 -11.42 3.78
N GLY A 287 8.90 -12.15 4.85
CA GLY A 287 9.18 -11.61 6.18
C GLY A 287 10.40 -10.69 6.22
N ASN A 288 11.48 -11.07 5.53
CA ASN A 288 12.75 -10.33 5.48
C ASN A 288 12.87 -9.38 4.27
N SER A 289 11.76 -9.03 3.62
CA SER A 289 11.76 -8.10 2.49
C SER A 289 12.34 -6.74 2.89
N VAL A 290 13.40 -6.31 2.18
CA VAL A 290 14.06 -5.02 2.43
C VAL A 290 13.08 -3.85 2.21
N MET A 291 12.20 -3.95 1.21
CA MET A 291 11.14 -2.96 0.95
C MET A 291 10.19 -2.84 2.15
N ARG A 292 9.70 -3.97 2.66
CA ARG A 292 8.78 -4.01 3.81
C ARG A 292 9.44 -3.44 5.06
N GLU A 293 10.67 -3.85 5.37
CA GLU A 293 11.41 -3.38 6.54
C GLU A 293 11.75 -1.88 6.46
N SER A 294 12.08 -1.38 5.26
CA SER A 294 12.28 0.06 5.03
C SER A 294 10.98 0.83 5.24
N PHE A 295 9.87 0.31 4.72
CA PHE A 295 8.56 0.93 4.89
C PHE A 295 8.11 0.98 6.35
N LEU A 296 8.30 -0.10 7.12
CA LEU A 296 7.98 -0.10 8.55
C LEU A 296 8.79 0.96 9.31
N GLN A 297 10.06 1.15 8.95
CA GLN A 297 10.88 2.22 9.53
C GLN A 297 10.43 3.61 9.08
N PHE A 298 10.01 3.76 7.81
CA PHE A 298 9.41 4.99 7.28
C PHE A 298 8.13 5.37 8.05
N VAL A 299 7.23 4.42 8.24
CA VAL A 299 5.99 4.57 9.02
C VAL A 299 6.29 5.02 10.45
N HIS A 300 7.25 4.37 11.10
CA HIS A 300 7.67 4.72 12.46
C HIS A 300 8.27 6.13 12.53
N GLN A 301 9.14 6.51 11.59
CA GLN A 301 9.74 7.85 11.51
C GLN A 301 8.69 8.95 11.30
N ASN A 302 7.68 8.67 10.46
CA ASN A 302 6.62 9.61 10.12
C ASN A 302 5.39 9.49 11.05
N LYS A 303 5.45 8.64 12.07
CA LYS A 303 4.39 8.43 13.09
C LYS A 303 3.03 8.11 12.47
N ILE A 304 3.00 7.32 11.39
CA ILE A 304 1.75 6.89 10.75
C ILE A 304 1.09 5.83 11.66
N PRO A 305 -0.17 6.02 12.09
CA PRO A 305 -0.86 5.08 12.98
C PRO A 305 -1.01 3.66 12.38
N SER A 306 -1.07 2.65 13.25
CA SER A 306 -1.14 1.23 12.86
C SER A 306 -2.36 0.84 12.02
N ASP A 307 -3.44 1.61 12.12
CA ASP A 307 -4.67 1.44 11.35
C ASP A 307 -4.71 2.31 10.08
N CYS A 308 -3.60 2.97 9.75
CA CYS A 308 -3.46 3.88 8.60
C CYS A 308 -2.35 3.43 7.63
N TYR A 309 -1.78 2.24 7.80
CA TYR A 309 -0.85 1.66 6.84
C TYR A 309 -1.06 0.16 6.68
N ARG A 310 -0.63 -0.35 5.52
CA ARG A 310 -0.53 -1.77 5.23
C ARG A 310 0.88 -2.05 4.76
N GLU A 311 1.57 -2.88 5.52
CA GLU A 311 2.86 -3.41 5.11
C GLU A 311 2.69 -4.41 3.97
N HIS A 312 3.54 -4.30 2.96
CA HIS A 312 3.56 -5.22 1.82
C HIS A 312 4.97 -5.25 1.23
N ILE A 313 5.36 -6.39 0.67
CA ILE A 313 6.71 -6.60 0.12
C ILE A 313 6.97 -5.91 -1.23
N ARG A 314 5.97 -5.24 -1.81
CA ARG A 314 5.96 -4.68 -3.19
C ARG A 314 5.23 -3.35 -3.26
N ILE A 315 4.03 -3.30 -2.68
CA ILE A 315 3.11 -2.17 -2.71
C ILE A 315 2.72 -1.69 -1.30
N PRO A 316 3.69 -1.41 -0.40
CA PRO A 316 3.33 -0.95 0.92
C PRO A 316 2.60 0.39 0.83
N SER A 317 1.50 0.51 1.57
CA SER A 317 0.53 1.59 1.40
C SER A 317 0.13 2.22 2.73
N PHE A 318 -0.34 3.46 2.67
CA PHE A 318 -0.78 4.23 3.83
C PHE A 318 -1.78 5.32 3.45
N ILE A 319 -2.49 5.80 4.46
CA ILE A 319 -3.38 6.97 4.39
C ILE A 319 -3.03 7.95 5.50
N PHE A 320 -3.49 9.18 5.34
CA PHE A 320 -3.50 10.14 6.43
C PHE A 320 -4.73 9.91 7.31
N PRO A 321 -4.61 9.93 8.66
CA PRO A 321 -5.75 9.71 9.56
C PRO A 321 -6.94 10.64 9.29
N GLU A 322 -6.67 11.86 8.84
CA GLU A 322 -7.67 12.87 8.49
C GLU A 322 -8.56 12.43 7.31
N TRP A 323 -8.06 11.56 6.43
CA TRP A 323 -8.81 11.08 5.27
C TRP A 323 -9.94 10.12 5.64
N LYS A 324 -9.90 9.51 6.83
CA LYS A 324 -11.01 8.68 7.34
C LYS A 324 -12.30 9.48 7.56
N GLN A 325 -12.20 10.81 7.66
CA GLN A 325 -13.37 11.68 7.78
C GLN A 325 -14.19 11.73 6.49
N LEU A 326 -13.59 11.38 5.33
CA LEU A 326 -14.31 11.28 4.06
C LEU A 326 -15.30 10.13 4.04
N ASP A 327 -15.05 9.06 4.81
CA ASP A 327 -15.88 7.85 4.82
C ASP A 327 -17.33 8.17 5.25
N GLU A 328 -17.53 9.20 6.08
CA GLU A 328 -18.86 9.66 6.52
C GLU A 328 -19.60 10.47 5.45
N VAL A 329 -18.88 11.13 4.54
CA VAL A 329 -19.47 12.08 3.57
C VAL A 329 -19.59 11.48 2.16
N LEU A 330 -18.57 10.75 1.74
CA LEU A 330 -18.49 10.10 0.43
C LEU A 330 -18.85 8.63 0.46
N GLY A 331 -18.99 8.06 1.66
CA GLY A 331 -19.10 6.62 1.85
C GLY A 331 -17.72 5.94 1.81
N VAL A 332 -17.74 4.64 2.10
CA VAL A 332 -16.58 3.76 1.93
C VAL A 332 -16.60 3.13 0.54
N PRO A 333 -15.46 2.64 0.04
CA PRO A 333 -15.40 1.89 -1.21
C PRO A 333 -16.39 0.72 -1.24
N ASN A 334 -17.05 0.52 -2.39
CA ASN A 334 -18.07 -0.52 -2.58
C ASN A 334 -17.49 -1.94 -2.77
N GLU A 335 -16.18 -2.04 -2.94
CA GLU A 335 -15.41 -3.26 -3.17
C GLU A 335 -14.25 -3.31 -2.18
N GLU A 336 -13.61 -4.47 -2.04
CA GLU A 336 -12.40 -4.59 -1.23
C GLU A 336 -11.30 -3.66 -1.77
N TRP A 337 -11.09 -2.56 -1.04
CA TRP A 337 -10.15 -1.51 -1.40
C TRP A 337 -9.22 -1.21 -0.24
N TRP A 338 -8.02 -0.76 -0.59
CA TRP A 338 -6.90 -0.64 0.35
C TRP A 338 -7.24 0.31 1.49
N LEU A 339 -7.07 -0.19 2.72
CA LEU A 339 -7.36 0.52 3.97
C LEU A 339 -8.81 1.06 4.08
N ASN A 340 -9.72 0.54 3.24
CA ASN A 340 -11.13 0.91 3.19
C ASN A 340 -11.36 2.43 3.09
N ASN A 341 -10.50 3.16 2.38
CA ASN A 341 -10.58 4.62 2.27
C ASN A 341 -10.62 5.09 0.82
N ALA A 342 -11.36 6.17 0.56
CA ALA A 342 -11.51 6.76 -0.78
C ALA A 342 -10.17 7.15 -1.43
N LEU A 343 -9.16 7.45 -0.63
CA LEU A 343 -7.82 7.84 -1.08
C LEU A 343 -6.79 6.86 -0.52
N ILE A 344 -5.77 6.57 -1.32
CA ILE A 344 -4.67 5.71 -0.89
C ILE A 344 -3.34 6.22 -1.42
N ILE A 345 -2.29 6.07 -0.61
CA ILE A 345 -0.90 6.34 -0.98
C ILE A 345 -0.13 5.03 -0.95
N TRP A 346 0.73 4.77 -1.93
CA TRP A 346 1.63 3.63 -1.86
C TRP A 346 2.94 3.85 -2.59
N PHE A 347 3.94 3.09 -2.16
CA PHE A 347 5.18 2.92 -2.89
C PHE A 347 5.11 1.68 -3.76
N GLU A 348 5.72 1.69 -4.93
CA GLU A 348 5.81 0.54 -5.83
C GLU A 348 7.25 0.43 -6.35
N ARG A 349 7.83 -0.77 -6.34
CA ARG A 349 9.04 -1.05 -7.11
C ARG A 349 8.68 -1.34 -8.56
N LYS A 350 9.23 -0.58 -9.50
CA LYS A 350 9.14 -0.83 -10.93
C LYS A 350 10.27 -1.76 -11.39
N ALA A 351 10.05 -2.45 -12.50
CA ALA A 351 11.02 -3.38 -13.09
C ALA A 351 12.31 -2.69 -13.54
N ASP A 352 12.27 -1.38 -13.83
CA ASP A 352 13.43 -0.56 -14.19
C ASP A 352 14.20 0.04 -12.99
N ASP A 353 14.09 -0.63 -11.84
CA ASP A 353 14.70 -0.25 -10.56
C ASP A 353 14.31 1.13 -10.01
N ARG A 354 13.21 1.72 -10.51
CA ARG A 354 12.63 2.93 -9.91
C ARG A 354 11.65 2.60 -8.79
N MET A 355 11.69 3.39 -7.73
CA MET A 355 10.61 3.50 -6.76
C MET A 355 9.60 4.53 -7.24
N LYS A 356 8.32 4.16 -7.26
CA LYS A 356 7.22 5.05 -7.58
C LYS A 356 6.40 5.33 -6.33
N LEU A 357 6.00 6.58 -6.11
CA LEU A 357 5.05 7.00 -5.07
C LEU A 357 3.78 7.48 -5.77
N ILE A 358 2.63 6.96 -5.37
CA ILE A 358 1.34 7.24 -6.02
C ILE A 358 0.32 7.69 -4.99
N ILE A 359 -0.55 8.64 -5.37
CA ILE A 359 -1.82 8.91 -4.70
C ILE A 359 -2.95 8.63 -5.69
N GLU A 360 -3.94 7.85 -5.29
CA GLU A 360 -5.06 7.45 -6.14
C GLU A 360 -6.39 7.56 -5.40
N VAL A 361 -7.41 8.00 -6.15
CA VAL A 361 -8.81 7.92 -5.76
C VAL A 361 -9.35 6.54 -6.13
N GLY A 362 -9.84 5.83 -5.13
CA GLY A 362 -10.43 4.50 -5.23
C GLY A 362 -11.86 4.49 -5.76
N PRO A 363 -12.48 3.30 -5.77
CA PRO A 363 -13.84 3.13 -6.23
C PRO A 363 -14.81 3.63 -5.16
N LEU A 364 -15.74 4.49 -5.56
CA LEU A 364 -16.83 5.01 -4.74
C LEU A 364 -18.11 4.95 -5.57
N GLU A 365 -19.26 5.16 -4.92
CA GLU A 365 -20.51 5.46 -5.64
C GLU A 365 -20.25 6.62 -6.63
N TYR A 366 -20.79 6.50 -7.84
CA TYR A 366 -20.41 7.34 -8.98
C TYR A 366 -20.61 8.83 -8.71
N GLU A 367 -21.75 9.24 -8.13
CA GLU A 367 -22.02 10.65 -7.85
C GLU A 367 -21.04 11.21 -6.81
N LYS A 368 -20.76 10.44 -5.75
CA LYS A 368 -19.77 10.80 -4.71
C LYS A 368 -18.35 10.87 -5.26
N ARG A 369 -17.98 9.92 -6.13
CA ARG A 369 -16.69 9.89 -6.79
C ARG A 369 -16.52 11.09 -7.71
N LEU A 370 -17.54 11.40 -8.50
CA LEU A 370 -17.53 12.55 -9.41
C LEU A 370 -17.40 13.86 -8.64
N GLN A 371 -18.14 14.01 -7.52
CA GLN A 371 -18.02 15.15 -6.62
C GLN A 371 -16.59 15.33 -6.11
N LEU A 372 -15.95 14.24 -5.63
CA LEU A 372 -14.57 14.25 -5.17
C LEU A 372 -13.60 14.65 -6.28
N LEU A 373 -13.73 14.08 -7.48
CA LEU A 373 -12.85 14.39 -8.61
C LEU A 373 -13.00 15.82 -9.12
N CYS A 374 -14.22 16.36 -9.19
CA CYS A 374 -14.44 17.75 -9.59
C CYS A 374 -13.81 18.72 -8.59
N LYS A 375 -13.96 18.48 -7.28
CA LYS A 375 -13.32 19.33 -6.27
C LYS A 375 -11.80 19.21 -6.22
N LEU A 376 -11.26 18.02 -6.48
CA LEU A 376 -9.81 17.86 -6.63
C LEU A 376 -9.31 18.69 -7.82
N GLU A 377 -10.06 18.71 -8.92
CA GLU A 377 -9.73 19.52 -10.09
C GLU A 377 -9.83 21.03 -9.83
N GLU A 378 -10.86 21.48 -9.12
CA GLU A 378 -10.99 22.87 -8.65
C GLU A 378 -9.81 23.29 -7.76
N ASN A 379 -9.29 22.36 -6.95
CA ASN A 379 -8.13 22.56 -6.09
C ASN A 379 -6.77 22.31 -6.79
N GLY A 380 -6.75 22.25 -8.12
CA GLY A 380 -5.53 22.26 -8.92
C GLY A 380 -4.95 20.88 -9.28
N ILE A 381 -5.66 19.78 -9.00
CA ILE A 381 -5.27 18.45 -9.48
C ILE A 381 -5.73 18.26 -10.92
N ASN A 382 -4.83 17.91 -11.83
CA ASN A 382 -5.21 17.61 -13.20
C ASN A 382 -5.93 16.26 -13.30
N ILE A 383 -7.23 16.26 -13.62
CA ILE A 383 -8.05 15.06 -13.81
C ILE A 383 -8.40 14.91 -15.30
N LYS A 384 -8.16 13.72 -15.87
CA LYS A 384 -8.58 13.43 -17.25
C LYS A 384 -10.10 13.35 -17.33
N ALA A 385 -10.73 13.88 -18.39
CA ALA A 385 -12.19 13.82 -18.56
C ALA A 385 -12.76 12.39 -18.43
N ARG A 386 -12.07 11.39 -19.01
CA ARG A 386 -12.45 9.96 -18.90
C ARG A 386 -12.53 9.43 -17.47
N SER A 387 -11.78 10.03 -16.54
CA SER A 387 -11.82 9.64 -15.12
C SER A 387 -13.15 9.98 -14.43
N LYS A 388 -13.96 10.86 -15.05
CA LYS A 388 -15.26 11.31 -14.54
C LYS A 388 -16.46 10.56 -15.16
N GLU A 389 -16.22 9.58 -16.01
CA GLU A 389 -17.27 8.80 -16.67
C GLU A 389 -17.85 7.71 -15.74
N ALA A 390 -19.14 7.37 -15.95
CA ALA A 390 -19.83 6.31 -15.22
C ALA A 390 -19.23 4.94 -15.58
N GLY A 391 -18.34 4.44 -14.71
CA GLY A 391 -17.57 3.21 -14.91
C GLY A 391 -16.07 3.35 -14.62
N ALA A 392 -15.55 4.58 -14.49
CA ALA A 392 -14.19 4.80 -14.05
C ALA A 392 -14.06 4.48 -12.55
N MET A 393 -13.27 3.46 -12.22
CA MET A 393 -13.09 2.99 -10.84
C MET A 393 -11.96 3.73 -10.11
N TYR A 394 -10.82 3.92 -10.78
CA TYR A 394 -9.61 4.43 -10.15
C TYR A 394 -9.11 5.68 -10.88
N THR A 395 -8.58 6.65 -10.13
CA THR A 395 -7.99 7.84 -10.74
C THR A 395 -6.78 8.32 -9.96
N ARG A 396 -5.62 8.15 -10.60
CA ARG A 396 -4.35 8.64 -10.10
C ARG A 396 -4.32 10.15 -10.11
N ILE A 397 -4.07 10.74 -8.94
CA ILE A 397 -4.01 12.19 -8.77
C ILE A 397 -2.59 12.70 -8.54
N TYR A 398 -1.67 11.81 -8.18
CA TYR A 398 -0.25 12.12 -8.08
C TYR A 398 0.59 10.89 -8.42
N ALA A 399 1.73 11.11 -9.08
CA ALA A 399 2.80 10.14 -9.14
C ALA A 399 4.17 10.80 -9.27
N ALA A 400 5.14 10.26 -8.54
CA ALA A 400 6.56 10.58 -8.68
C ALA A 400 7.37 9.29 -8.78
N ASN A 401 8.56 9.36 -9.39
CA ASN A 401 9.48 8.23 -9.49
C ASN A 401 10.88 8.68 -9.10
N GLU A 402 11.59 7.83 -8.37
CA GLU A 402 13.00 8.01 -8.00
C GLU A 402 13.78 6.72 -8.30
N ARG A 403 15.03 6.83 -8.72
CA ARG A 403 15.86 5.66 -9.03
C ARG A 403 16.52 5.11 -7.76
N ILE A 404 16.50 3.80 -7.59
CA ILE A 404 17.24 3.10 -6.53
C ILE A 404 18.35 2.29 -7.16
N ASN A 405 19.58 2.48 -6.68
CA ASN A 405 20.74 1.78 -7.23
C ASN A 405 20.89 0.37 -6.65
N ASN A 406 20.55 0.20 -5.37
CA ASN A 406 20.65 -1.09 -4.69
C ASN A 406 19.41 -1.39 -3.86
N TRP A 407 18.51 -2.21 -4.41
CA TRP A 407 17.30 -2.68 -3.70
C TRP A 407 17.58 -3.61 -2.51
N ALA A 408 18.84 -3.99 -2.26
CA ALA A 408 19.26 -4.68 -1.05
C ALA A 408 19.81 -3.73 0.04
N ASP A 409 19.82 -2.41 -0.22
CA ASP A 409 20.18 -1.38 0.75
C ASP A 409 18.92 -0.76 1.39
N LYS A 410 18.67 -1.15 2.64
CA LYS A 410 17.56 -0.64 3.44
C LYS A 410 17.62 0.89 3.62
N ASP A 411 18.81 1.43 3.83
CA ASP A 411 18.96 2.85 4.12
C ASP A 411 18.75 3.70 2.85
N GLU A 412 19.13 3.20 1.67
CA GLU A 412 18.83 3.85 0.38
C GLU A 412 17.33 3.90 0.13
N ILE A 413 16.63 2.77 0.31
CA ILE A 413 15.17 2.70 0.14
C ILE A 413 14.46 3.65 1.11
N LEU A 414 14.83 3.63 2.40
CA LEU A 414 14.25 4.50 3.43
C LEU A 414 14.48 5.98 3.15
N ARG A 415 15.70 6.37 2.75
CA ARG A 415 16.00 7.77 2.37
C ARG A 415 15.16 8.20 1.16
N THR A 416 15.02 7.31 0.17
CA THR A 416 14.22 7.58 -1.03
C THR A 416 12.74 7.77 -0.69
N MET A 417 12.15 6.87 0.12
CA MET A 417 10.77 7.01 0.60
C MET A 417 10.53 8.36 1.28
N ASN A 418 11.40 8.75 2.22
CA ASN A 418 11.30 10.04 2.91
C ASN A 418 11.51 11.23 1.96
N THR A 419 12.39 11.12 0.97
CA THR A 419 12.61 12.19 -0.02
C THR A 419 11.37 12.41 -0.87
N MET A 420 10.76 11.33 -1.39
CA MET A 420 9.53 11.41 -2.18
C MET A 420 8.35 11.94 -1.35
N TYR A 421 8.21 11.46 -0.12
CA TYR A 421 7.18 11.89 0.83
C TYR A 421 7.29 13.37 1.23
N ASN A 422 8.50 13.93 1.25
CA ASN A 422 8.72 15.35 1.57
C ASN A 422 8.90 16.23 0.33
N SER A 423 8.70 15.70 -0.88
CA SER A 423 8.87 16.46 -2.12
C SER A 423 7.81 17.57 -2.25
N ASN A 424 8.16 18.67 -2.93
CA ASN A 424 7.22 19.78 -3.15
C ASN A 424 5.95 19.33 -3.87
N GLY A 425 6.07 18.55 -4.95
CA GLY A 425 4.93 18.06 -5.70
C GLY A 425 4.00 17.16 -4.87
N PHE A 426 4.56 16.32 -4.00
CA PHE A 426 3.74 15.52 -3.09
C PHE A 426 3.02 16.41 -2.08
N ASN A 427 3.71 17.37 -1.47
CA ASN A 427 3.11 18.32 -0.53
C ASN A 427 2.01 19.19 -1.18
N GLU A 428 2.18 19.60 -2.43
CA GLU A 428 1.16 20.32 -3.22
C GLU A 428 -0.08 19.45 -3.45
N ALA A 429 0.11 18.18 -3.85
CA ALA A 429 -1.00 17.24 -4.02
C ALA A 429 -1.75 16.99 -2.69
N ILE A 430 -1.03 16.82 -1.57
CA ILE A 430 -1.62 16.67 -0.25
C ILE A 430 -2.37 17.94 0.19
N ALA A 431 -1.86 19.13 -0.14
CA ALA A 431 -2.55 20.39 0.15
C ALA A 431 -3.88 20.48 -0.61
N ALA A 432 -3.90 20.15 -1.90
CA ALA A 432 -5.11 20.12 -2.72
C ALA A 432 -6.14 19.10 -2.24
N VAL A 433 -5.70 17.89 -1.87
CA VAL A 433 -6.56 16.87 -1.24
C VAL A 433 -7.13 17.40 0.08
N SER A 434 -6.29 18.01 0.92
CA SER A 434 -6.72 18.55 2.20
C SER A 434 -7.71 19.71 2.06
N GLU A 435 -7.65 20.47 0.97
CA GLU A 435 -8.61 21.53 0.68
C GLU A 435 -9.93 20.98 0.14
N THR A 436 -9.84 19.95 -0.70
CA THR A 436 -11.02 19.22 -1.18
C THR A 436 -11.79 18.60 -0.03
N ILE A 437 -11.11 17.93 0.91
CA ILE A 437 -11.75 17.34 2.10
C ILE A 437 -12.51 18.41 2.90
N LYS A 438 -11.91 19.60 3.08
CA LYS A 438 -12.57 20.72 3.75
C LYS A 438 -13.81 21.16 3.01
N GLY A 439 -13.70 21.45 1.71
CA GLY A 439 -14.85 21.87 0.92
C GLY A 439 -16.00 20.85 0.96
N ILE A 440 -15.69 19.55 0.91
CA ILE A 440 -16.70 18.47 0.98
C ILE A 440 -17.38 18.42 2.35
N ILE A 441 -16.62 18.52 3.43
CA ILE A 441 -17.17 18.44 4.80
C ILE A 441 -17.96 19.71 5.15
N TYR A 442 -17.44 20.90 4.84
CA TYR A 442 -18.08 22.18 5.18
C TYR A 442 -19.30 22.53 4.32
N GLU A 443 -19.42 22.01 3.08
CA GLU A 443 -20.62 22.20 2.25
C GLU A 443 -21.82 21.38 2.72
N GLN A 444 -21.65 20.34 3.55
CA GLN A 444 -22.78 19.64 4.18
C GLN A 444 -23.29 20.30 5.47
N GLU A 445 -22.51 21.19 6.07
CA GLU A 445 -22.89 21.91 7.30
C GLU A 445 -23.54 23.27 7.04
N ASN A 446 -23.55 23.78 5.79
CA ASN A 446 -24.09 25.11 5.47
C ASN A 446 -25.07 25.07 4.29
N GLU A 447 -26.36 24.85 4.58
CA GLU A 447 -27.47 25.42 3.78
C GLU A 447 -27.85 26.83 4.27
N ASP A 448 -27.15 27.40 5.25
CA ASP A 448 -27.33 28.77 5.75
C ASP A 448 -25.97 29.42 6.02
N ASP A 449 -25.35 30.03 5.00
CA ASP A 449 -24.90 31.44 5.01
C ASP A 449 -23.96 31.70 3.83
N SER A 450 -24.42 32.54 2.91
CA SER A 450 -23.62 33.10 1.83
C SER A 450 -22.67 34.18 2.37
N PHE A 451 -21.39 34.18 2.03
CA PHE A 451 -20.66 35.40 1.60
C PHE A 451 -19.29 35.06 0.98
N SER A 452 -18.86 35.96 0.11
CA SER A 452 -17.99 35.79 -1.06
C SER A 452 -16.49 36.06 -0.87
N ASN A 453 -15.71 35.42 -1.75
CA ASN A 453 -14.52 35.88 -2.51
C ASN A 453 -13.12 36.06 -1.88
N ASN A 454 -12.19 35.28 -2.46
CA ASN A 454 -10.82 35.56 -2.95
C ASN A 454 -9.82 36.40 -2.14
N ALA A 455 -8.68 35.79 -1.81
CA ALA A 455 -7.34 36.36 -2.04
C ALA A 455 -6.24 35.28 -1.99
N GLU A 456 -5.36 35.28 -3.00
CA GLU A 456 -4.17 34.43 -3.12
C GLU A 456 -2.97 34.90 -2.27
N ALA A 457 -2.21 33.90 -1.81
CA ALA A 457 -0.74 33.78 -1.74
C ALA A 457 0.14 34.80 -0.98
N LYS A 458 0.81 34.29 0.09
CA LYS A 458 2.29 34.13 0.27
C LYS A 458 2.68 34.25 1.75
N SER A 459 3.41 33.27 2.31
CA SER A 459 4.35 33.48 3.43
C SER A 459 5.12 32.17 3.75
N ASN A 460 6.40 32.04 3.37
CA ASN A 460 7.64 32.37 4.08
C ASN A 460 7.88 31.66 5.44
N GLN A 461 9.05 31.02 5.52
CA GLN A 461 9.60 30.17 6.60
C GLN A 461 9.53 30.80 8.01
N THR A 462 9.40 32.12 8.12
CA THR A 462 9.30 32.89 9.37
C THR A 462 8.00 32.65 10.14
N GLU A 463 6.90 32.27 9.48
CA GLU A 463 5.60 32.01 10.14
C GLU A 463 5.50 30.65 10.82
N LYS A 464 6.30 29.66 10.40
CA LYS A 464 6.26 28.30 10.97
C LYS A 464 6.67 28.28 12.44
N ASP A 465 7.50 29.22 12.87
CA ASP A 465 7.95 29.31 14.27
C ASP A 465 7.09 30.27 15.11
N THR A 466 6.21 31.08 14.53
CA THR A 466 5.44 32.07 15.30
C THR A 466 4.53 31.42 16.34
N LEU A 467 3.85 30.32 15.99
CA LEU A 467 2.97 29.59 16.91
C LEU A 467 3.76 28.95 18.07
N ALA A 468 4.90 28.32 17.75
CA ALA A 468 5.77 27.71 18.77
C ALA A 468 6.39 28.77 19.69
N ASN A 469 6.82 29.91 19.14
CA ASN A 469 7.40 31.03 19.89
C ASN A 469 6.35 31.71 20.78
N ALA A 470 5.13 31.94 20.28
CA ALA A 470 4.02 32.45 21.07
C ALA A 470 3.65 31.48 22.19
N PHE A 471 3.64 30.17 21.91
CA PHE A 471 3.37 29.16 22.93
C PHE A 471 4.46 29.10 24.01
N GLN A 472 5.73 29.25 23.64
CA GLN A 472 6.83 29.33 24.60
C GLN A 472 6.65 30.51 25.57
N LEU A 473 6.18 31.67 25.07
CA LEU A 473 5.85 32.83 25.91
C LEU A 473 4.62 32.55 26.78
N PHE A 474 3.60 31.89 26.23
CA PHE A 474 2.39 31.49 26.95
C PHE A 474 2.72 30.61 28.16
N VAL A 475 3.52 29.56 27.98
CA VAL A 475 3.88 28.66 29.09
C VAL A 475 4.72 29.36 30.16
N ASN A 476 5.57 30.32 29.76
CA ASN A 476 6.35 31.14 30.69
C ASN A 476 5.46 32.11 31.48
N GLN A 477 4.47 32.74 30.83
CA GLN A 477 3.53 33.67 31.46
C GLN A 477 2.66 32.95 32.51
N HIS A 478 2.20 31.73 32.20
CA HIS A 478 1.40 30.88 33.10
C HIS A 478 2.23 30.01 34.06
N ARG A 479 3.56 30.08 33.99
CA ARG A 479 4.51 29.37 34.87
C ARG A 479 4.37 27.84 34.83
N PHE A 480 4.10 27.25 33.67
CA PHE A 480 4.12 25.80 33.52
C PHE A 480 5.56 25.24 33.59
N GLN A 481 5.74 24.10 34.25
CA GLN A 481 7.03 23.40 34.30
C GLN A 481 7.24 22.55 33.04
N GLY A 482 8.51 22.29 32.69
CA GLY A 482 8.92 21.67 31.42
C GLY A 482 8.25 20.32 31.10
N ASP A 483 7.90 19.52 32.10
CA ASP A 483 7.33 18.19 31.91
C ASP A 483 5.82 18.18 31.60
N PHE A 484 5.17 19.36 31.63
CA PHE A 484 3.72 19.51 31.44
C PHE A 484 3.33 20.18 30.12
N TYR A 485 4.29 20.43 29.22
CA TYR A 485 4.00 20.97 27.90
C TYR A 485 4.98 20.44 26.85
N ASN A 486 4.59 20.53 25.58
CA ASN A 486 5.43 20.21 24.44
C ASN A 486 5.35 21.36 23.44
N ILE A 487 6.50 21.93 23.10
CA ILE A 487 6.60 23.00 22.10
C ILE A 487 6.65 22.35 20.73
N HIS A 488 5.63 22.62 19.92
CA HIS A 488 5.52 22.09 18.57
C HIS A 488 5.00 23.17 17.63
N HIS A 489 5.55 23.23 16.41
CA HIS A 489 5.22 24.27 15.44
C HIS A 489 3.79 24.18 14.88
N ARG A 490 3.14 23.00 14.96
CA ARG A 490 1.74 22.82 14.52
C ARG A 490 0.75 22.66 15.66
N LEU A 491 1.16 21.95 16.71
CA LEU A 491 0.26 21.45 17.76
C LEU A 491 0.93 21.56 19.13
N PRO A 492 1.30 22.77 19.56
CA PRO A 492 1.86 22.94 20.89
C PRO A 492 0.81 22.54 21.93
N SER A 493 1.22 21.76 22.91
CA SER A 493 0.31 21.08 23.83
C SER A 493 0.75 21.20 25.28
N LEU A 494 -0.22 21.09 26.19
CA LEU A 494 0.00 21.14 27.63
C LEU A 494 -1.01 20.30 28.40
N ILE A 495 -0.69 20.04 29.67
CA ILE A 495 -1.59 19.49 30.68
C ILE A 495 -1.50 20.29 31.98
N MET A 496 -2.55 20.26 32.79
CA MET A 496 -2.47 20.75 34.17
C MET A 496 -1.75 19.70 35.03
N PRO A 497 -0.88 20.09 35.99
CA PRO A 497 -0.22 19.15 36.89
C PRO A 497 -1.18 18.20 37.60
N GLU A 498 -2.36 18.69 37.98
CA GLU A 498 -3.42 17.94 38.65
C GLU A 498 -4.00 16.82 37.78
N PHE A 499 -3.90 16.92 36.45
CA PHE A 499 -4.38 15.87 35.54
C PHE A 499 -3.58 14.56 35.67
N ARG A 500 -2.39 14.59 36.28
CA ARG A 500 -1.65 13.36 36.63
C ARG A 500 -2.41 12.50 37.64
N LEU A 501 -3.22 13.09 38.51
CA LEU A 501 -4.03 12.34 39.49
C LEU A 501 -5.19 11.59 38.83
N LEU A 502 -5.59 11.96 37.61
CA LEU A 502 -6.56 11.19 36.85
C LEU A 502 -5.99 9.83 36.39
N GLU A 503 -4.67 9.72 36.23
CA GLU A 503 -4.01 8.47 35.85
C GLU A 503 -4.14 7.41 36.97
N GLU A 504 -4.10 7.82 38.24
CA GLU A 504 -4.32 6.92 39.38
C GLU A 504 -5.75 6.34 39.39
N GLN A 505 -6.74 7.11 38.91
CA GLN A 505 -8.15 6.71 38.94
C GLN A 505 -8.60 5.98 37.67
N PHE A 506 -8.14 6.43 36.50
CA PHE A 506 -8.61 5.98 35.19
C PHE A 506 -7.53 5.29 34.36
N GLY A 507 -6.31 5.15 34.89
CA GLY A 507 -5.18 4.56 34.20
C GLY A 507 -4.46 5.53 33.26
N VAL A 508 -3.32 5.07 32.74
CA VAL A 508 -2.54 5.76 31.72
C VAL A 508 -3.09 5.46 30.31
N PRO A 509 -2.77 6.27 29.29
CA PRO A 509 -3.12 5.97 27.91
C PRO A 509 -2.60 4.60 27.44
N LYS A 510 -3.38 3.93 26.57
CA LYS A 510 -3.11 2.60 26.00
C LYS A 510 -1.87 2.51 25.13
N TRP A 511 -1.49 3.61 24.50
CA TRP A 511 -0.35 3.71 23.61
C TRP A 511 0.36 5.04 23.84
N ASN A 512 1.48 5.25 23.12
CA ASN A 512 2.25 6.48 23.20
C ASN A 512 1.37 7.69 22.81
N TRP A 513 0.89 8.38 23.83
CA TRP A 513 -0.06 9.48 23.74
C TRP A 513 0.55 10.73 24.38
N TRP A 514 0.03 11.89 24.00
CA TRP A 514 0.69 13.16 24.24
C TRP A 514 0.90 13.42 25.73
N LEU A 515 2.14 13.75 26.09
CA LEU A 515 2.61 13.92 27.48
C LEU A 515 2.31 12.71 28.39
N ASN A 516 1.97 11.56 27.81
CA ASN A 516 1.53 10.34 28.49
C ASN A 516 0.39 10.57 29.51
N ASN A 517 -0.52 11.52 29.25
CA ASN A 517 -1.63 11.84 30.16
C ASN A 517 -2.99 11.55 29.52
N CYS A 518 -3.97 11.14 30.33
CA CYS A 518 -5.32 10.82 29.85
C CYS A 518 -6.15 12.03 29.43
N VAL A 519 -5.70 13.26 29.73
CA VAL A 519 -6.28 14.51 29.26
C VAL A 519 -5.18 15.31 28.58
N ILE A 520 -5.45 15.86 27.40
CA ILE A 520 -4.51 16.72 26.69
C ILE A 520 -5.19 18.00 26.21
N MET A 521 -4.45 19.10 26.26
CA MET A 521 -4.86 20.39 25.70
C MET A 521 -3.85 20.84 24.65
N TRP A 522 -4.31 21.44 23.56
CA TRP A 522 -3.41 21.97 22.54
C TRP A 522 -4.01 23.14 21.77
N PHE A 523 -3.11 23.91 21.15
CA PHE A 523 -3.46 24.93 20.19
C PHE A 523 -3.19 24.47 18.76
N GLU A 524 -3.96 24.99 17.81
CA GLU A 524 -3.82 24.68 16.39
C GLU A 524 -4.11 25.94 15.57
N ARG A 525 -3.24 26.25 14.59
CA ARG A 525 -3.55 27.25 13.56
C ARG A 525 -4.45 26.61 12.51
N LEU A 526 -5.68 27.10 12.41
CA LEU A 526 -6.62 26.72 11.36
C LEU A 526 -6.27 27.44 10.05
N LYS A 527 -6.67 26.86 8.91
CA LYS A 527 -6.36 27.42 7.58
C LYS A 527 -7.06 28.76 7.29
N ASP A 528 -8.08 29.12 8.07
CA ASP A 528 -8.83 30.38 7.98
C ASP A 528 -8.28 31.48 8.91
N ASN A 529 -7.02 31.33 9.34
CA ASN A 529 -6.33 32.23 10.26
C ASN A 529 -6.92 32.29 11.69
N ARG A 530 -7.80 31.36 12.09
CA ARG A 530 -8.18 31.19 13.50
C ARG A 530 -7.15 30.39 14.28
N LEU A 531 -6.94 30.79 15.52
CA LEU A 531 -6.33 29.94 16.53
C LEU A 531 -7.44 29.12 17.19
N LYS A 532 -7.27 27.80 17.20
CA LYS A 532 -8.15 26.86 17.89
C LYS A 532 -7.48 26.37 19.17
N PHE A 533 -8.25 26.24 20.24
CA PHE A 533 -7.86 25.58 21.48
C PHE A 533 -8.76 24.36 21.69
N THR A 534 -8.18 23.24 22.10
CA THR A 534 -8.91 21.96 22.29
C THR A 534 -8.55 21.32 23.63
N ILE A 535 -9.55 20.70 24.28
CA ILE A 535 -9.37 19.77 25.40
C ILE A 535 -9.93 18.41 24.99
N GLU A 536 -9.12 17.36 25.10
CA GLU A 536 -9.49 16.00 24.68
C GLU A 536 -9.10 14.94 25.72
N ILE A 537 -9.99 13.96 25.89
CA ILE A 537 -9.75 12.76 26.69
C ILE A 537 -9.09 11.72 25.79
N GLY A 538 -7.93 11.23 26.22
CA GLY A 538 -7.08 10.30 25.50
C GLY A 538 -7.53 8.82 25.55
N PRO A 539 -6.72 7.95 24.92
CA PRO A 539 -7.03 6.55 24.68
C PRO A 539 -6.86 5.70 25.93
N LEU A 540 -7.84 5.75 26.81
CA LEU A 540 -7.97 4.88 27.97
C LEU A 540 -8.61 3.54 27.59
N GLU A 541 -8.55 2.57 28.52
CA GLU A 541 -9.43 1.41 28.47
C GLU A 541 -10.89 1.84 28.34
N SER A 542 -11.65 1.20 27.45
CA SER A 542 -12.99 1.67 27.04
C SER A 542 -13.92 1.90 28.25
N HIS A 543 -13.90 1.00 29.24
CA HIS A 543 -14.69 1.15 30.47
C HIS A 543 -14.24 2.35 31.33
N LYS A 544 -12.93 2.64 31.39
CA LYS A 544 -12.39 3.77 32.16
C LYS A 544 -12.62 5.11 31.47
N ARG A 545 -12.52 5.13 30.13
CA ARG A 545 -12.85 6.30 29.31
C ARG A 545 -14.33 6.68 29.48
N ILE A 546 -15.22 5.69 29.34
CA ILE A 546 -16.66 5.89 29.53
C ILE A 546 -16.94 6.37 30.96
N ALA A 547 -16.32 5.78 31.98
CA ALA A 547 -16.50 6.22 33.36
C ALA A 547 -16.08 7.69 33.59
N LEU A 548 -14.98 8.14 32.98
CA LEU A 548 -14.55 9.54 33.05
C LEU A 548 -15.54 10.47 32.32
N LEU A 549 -16.02 10.06 31.14
CA LEU A 549 -17.01 10.82 30.38
C LEU A 549 -18.35 10.93 31.11
N THR A 550 -18.82 9.85 31.74
CA THR A 550 -20.04 9.85 32.55
C THR A 550 -19.92 10.82 33.73
N ARG A 551 -18.76 10.87 34.43
CA ARG A 551 -18.55 11.84 35.51
C ARG A 551 -18.55 13.29 35.03
N LEU A 552 -18.04 13.54 33.81
CA LEU A 552 -18.07 14.86 33.19
C LEU A 552 -19.50 15.25 32.79
N GLU A 553 -20.27 14.29 32.30
CA GLU A 553 -21.69 14.46 31.95
C GLU A 553 -22.57 14.73 33.18
N ASP A 554 -22.38 13.99 34.27
CA ASP A 554 -23.05 14.22 35.56
C ASP A 554 -22.78 15.62 36.12
N LYS A 555 -21.65 16.22 35.74
CA LYS A 555 -21.22 17.57 36.12
C LYS A 555 -21.59 18.65 35.08
N GLY A 556 -22.39 18.29 34.07
CA GLY A 556 -23.02 19.23 33.14
C GLY A 556 -22.30 19.41 31.80
N ILE A 557 -21.26 18.64 31.48
CA ILE A 557 -20.65 18.65 30.13
C ILE A 557 -21.51 17.81 29.19
N LYS A 558 -21.94 18.40 28.06
CA LYS A 558 -22.67 17.64 27.03
C LYS A 558 -21.71 16.68 26.31
N ILE A 559 -21.94 15.38 26.45
CA ILE A 559 -21.18 14.33 25.76
C ILE A 559 -22.11 13.63 24.77
N SER A 560 -21.68 13.45 23.52
CA SER A 560 -22.49 12.76 22.52
C SER A 560 -22.54 11.24 22.77
N GLU A 561 -23.65 10.59 22.41
CA GLU A 561 -23.78 9.13 22.51
C GLU A 561 -22.72 8.40 21.68
N ARG A 562 -22.28 8.98 20.55
CA ARG A 562 -21.17 8.46 19.75
C ARG A 562 -19.84 8.43 20.53
N ALA A 563 -19.59 9.42 21.39
CA ALA A 563 -18.39 9.46 22.21
C ALA A 563 -18.37 8.37 23.30
N LYS A 564 -19.52 7.83 23.70
CA LYS A 564 -19.62 6.75 24.71
C LYS A 564 -19.47 5.34 24.12
N LYS A 565 -19.32 5.20 22.80
CA LYS A 565 -19.09 3.92 22.14
C LYS A 565 -17.75 3.28 22.58
N PRO A 566 -17.70 1.96 22.89
CA PRO A 566 -16.47 1.30 23.33
C PRO A 566 -15.28 1.42 22.37
N GLU A 567 -15.55 1.59 21.07
CA GLU A 567 -14.57 1.66 19.99
C GLU A 567 -13.93 3.06 19.85
N ALA A 568 -14.53 4.10 20.42
CA ALA A 568 -13.97 5.45 20.34
C ALA A 568 -12.67 5.54 21.15
N ALA A 569 -11.58 5.92 20.49
CA ALA A 569 -10.26 6.02 21.09
C ALA A 569 -10.09 7.28 21.94
N TYR A 570 -10.60 8.42 21.51
CA TYR A 570 -10.47 9.69 22.22
C TYR A 570 -11.76 10.50 22.12
N THR A 571 -11.91 11.53 22.95
CA THR A 571 -13.15 12.31 23.01
C THR A 571 -12.86 13.77 23.30
N ARG A 572 -13.23 14.62 22.35
CA ARG A 572 -13.13 16.06 22.48
C ARG A 572 -14.25 16.57 23.38
N ILE A 573 -13.87 17.26 24.44
CA ILE A 573 -14.82 17.76 25.45
C ILE A 573 -14.92 19.28 25.47
N TYR A 574 -13.96 19.98 24.87
CA TYR A 574 -14.03 21.43 24.69
C TYR A 574 -13.28 21.87 23.43
N THR A 575 -13.81 22.90 22.77
CA THR A 575 -13.14 23.59 21.66
C THR A 575 -13.56 25.04 21.62
N SER A 576 -12.61 25.94 21.39
CA SER A 576 -12.88 27.34 21.11
C SER A 576 -11.95 27.85 20.02
N THR A 577 -12.40 28.87 19.27
CA THR A 577 -11.62 29.47 18.18
C THR A 577 -11.68 30.98 18.25
N CYS A 578 -10.62 31.65 17.79
CA CYS A 578 -10.58 33.11 17.68
C CYS A 578 -9.67 33.52 16.52
N ASN A 579 -10.09 34.53 15.75
CA ASN A 579 -9.32 35.05 14.61
C ASN A 579 -8.00 35.68 15.09
N ILE A 580 -6.96 35.51 14.29
CA ILE A 580 -5.70 36.25 14.36
C ILE A 580 -5.55 37.01 13.05
N SER A 581 -5.29 38.31 13.14
CA SER A 581 -5.19 39.24 12.02
C SER A 581 -3.81 39.15 11.37
N ASP A 582 -2.75 39.03 12.18
CA ASP A 582 -1.38 38.89 11.72
C ASP A 582 -0.67 37.71 12.40
N TRP A 583 -0.53 36.61 11.65
CA TRP A 583 0.17 35.41 12.12
C TRP A 583 1.70 35.52 12.16
N SER A 584 2.27 36.62 11.64
CA SER A 584 3.69 36.93 11.84
C SER A 584 3.93 37.63 13.19
N ASN A 585 2.88 38.17 13.83
CA ASN A 585 2.93 38.85 15.11
C ASN A 585 2.73 37.87 16.28
N LYS A 586 3.83 37.42 16.90
CA LYS A 586 3.79 36.48 18.03
C LYS A 586 3.04 37.04 19.25
N GLU A 587 3.06 38.35 19.48
CA GLU A 587 2.36 38.99 20.59
C GLU A 587 0.84 38.96 20.40
N GLU A 588 0.35 39.08 19.16
CA GLU A 588 -1.07 38.89 18.83
C GLU A 588 -1.49 37.44 19.08
N VAL A 589 -0.72 36.46 18.57
CA VAL A 589 -0.99 35.03 18.80
C VAL A 589 -1.03 34.70 20.29
N LEU A 590 -0.07 35.21 21.08
CA LEU A 590 -0.03 35.05 22.53
C LEU A 590 -1.28 35.65 23.22
N SER A 591 -1.70 36.84 22.82
CA SER A 591 -2.90 37.49 23.37
C SER A 591 -4.16 36.65 23.12
N VAL A 592 -4.28 36.08 21.91
CA VAL A 592 -5.40 35.19 21.57
C VAL A 592 -5.31 33.85 22.30
N MET A 593 -4.11 33.26 22.48
CA MET A 593 -3.91 32.07 23.33
C MET A 593 -4.42 32.32 24.75
N ASN A 594 -4.03 33.44 25.35
CA ASN A 594 -4.45 33.84 26.69
C ASN A 594 -5.98 34.02 26.77
N LYS A 595 -6.59 34.63 25.75
CA LYS A 595 -8.04 34.81 25.66
C LYS A 595 -8.79 33.48 25.59
N LEU A 596 -8.35 32.55 24.73
CA LEU A 596 -8.97 31.24 24.57
C LEU A 596 -8.83 30.40 25.84
N PHE A 597 -7.64 30.39 26.44
CA PHE A 597 -7.38 29.64 27.66
C PHE A 597 -8.14 30.20 28.86
N SER A 598 -8.24 31.53 28.99
CA SER A 598 -8.91 32.19 30.12
C SER A 598 -10.43 32.29 29.95
N HIS A 599 -10.99 31.76 28.87
CA HIS A 599 -12.43 31.77 28.62
C HIS A 599 -13.19 31.02 29.73
N GLU A 600 -14.34 31.54 30.17
CA GLU A 600 -15.09 31.02 31.33
C GLU A 600 -15.44 29.54 31.16
N GLU A 601 -15.95 29.14 30.00
CA GLU A 601 -16.27 27.73 29.71
C GLU A 601 -15.03 26.83 29.72
N CYS A 602 -13.90 27.29 29.17
CA CYS A 602 -12.64 26.56 29.17
C CYS A 602 -12.17 26.31 30.61
N GLN A 603 -12.14 27.36 31.42
CA GLN A 603 -11.77 27.28 32.84
C GLN A 603 -12.77 26.43 33.64
N GLY A 604 -14.06 26.46 33.27
CA GLY A 604 -15.08 25.57 33.80
C GLY A 604 -14.74 24.10 33.58
N VAL A 605 -14.43 23.71 32.33
CA VAL A 605 -14.04 22.32 31.99
C VAL A 605 -12.77 21.91 32.73
N ILE A 606 -11.74 22.76 32.75
CA ILE A 606 -10.49 22.49 33.48
C ILE A 606 -10.76 22.28 34.98
N LYS A 607 -11.57 23.15 35.60
CA LYS A 607 -11.92 23.05 37.02
C LYS A 607 -12.66 21.76 37.34
N LEU A 608 -13.59 21.32 36.49
CA LEU A 608 -14.30 20.05 36.66
C LEU A 608 -13.34 18.85 36.57
N LEU A 609 -12.41 18.86 35.63
CA LEU A 609 -11.39 17.82 35.51
C LEU A 609 -10.48 17.77 36.75
N ILE A 610 -10.08 18.93 37.28
CA ILE A 610 -9.30 19.02 38.54
C ILE A 610 -10.12 18.49 39.74
N GLU A 611 -11.41 18.81 39.81
CA GLU A 611 -12.28 18.31 40.87
C GLU A 611 -12.43 16.78 40.83
N ILE A 612 -12.62 16.22 39.63
CA ILE A 612 -12.67 14.76 39.43
C ILE A 612 -11.32 14.12 39.80
N ALA A 613 -10.21 14.78 39.47
CA ALA A 613 -8.87 14.34 39.82
C ALA A 613 -8.66 14.32 41.35
N GLY A 614 -9.24 15.29 42.07
CA GLY A 614 -9.16 15.41 43.53
C GLY A 614 -10.14 14.54 44.32
N SER A 615 -11.21 14.02 43.71
CA SER A 615 -12.19 13.17 44.39
C SER A 615 -11.68 11.73 44.58
N LYS A 616 -11.13 11.40 45.76
CA LYS A 616 -10.79 10.00 46.14
C LYS A 616 -12.03 9.19 46.56
N LYS A 617 -12.14 7.96 46.02
CA LYS A 617 -13.03 6.82 46.38
C LYS A 617 -14.38 7.13 47.06
N PHE A 618 -15.47 7.02 46.31
CA PHE A 618 -16.76 6.51 46.79
C PHE A 618 -17.37 5.68 45.65
N GLY A 619 -17.25 4.34 45.70
CA GLY A 619 -17.83 3.50 44.64
C GLY A 619 -17.35 2.06 44.54
N GLU A 620 -17.01 1.39 45.64
CA GLU A 620 -16.84 -0.08 45.67
C GLU A 620 -18.19 -0.81 45.89
N VAL A 621 -19.33 -0.14 45.63
CA VAL A 621 -20.67 -0.72 45.83
C VAL A 621 -21.55 -0.39 44.61
N ARG A 622 -21.37 -1.13 43.51
CA ARG A 622 -22.43 -1.40 42.52
C ARG A 622 -22.08 -2.42 41.42
N GLU A 623 -21.04 -3.24 41.59
CA GLU A 623 -20.67 -4.29 40.63
C GLU A 623 -21.43 -5.63 40.81
N LYS A 624 -22.54 -5.65 41.58
CA LYS A 624 -23.28 -6.89 41.88
C LYS A 624 -24.63 -7.07 41.18
N GLU A 625 -25.03 -6.22 40.24
CA GLU A 625 -26.36 -6.32 39.61
C GLU A 625 -26.39 -6.40 38.08
N LEU A 626 -25.28 -6.70 37.41
CA LEU A 626 -25.27 -6.89 35.93
C LEU A 626 -24.83 -8.27 35.45
N TYR A 627 -24.80 -9.25 36.35
CA TYR A 627 -24.77 -10.68 36.00
C TYR A 627 -25.97 -11.39 36.64
N MET A 628 -27.17 -11.14 36.11
CA MET A 628 -28.29 -12.08 36.08
C MET A 628 -29.06 -11.93 34.77
#